data_AF-A0A1J5U616-F1
#
_entry.id   AF-A0A1J5U616-F1
#
_cell.length_a   1.000
_cell.length_b   1.000
_cell.length_c   1.000
_cell.angle_alpha   90.00
_cell.angle_beta   90.00
_cell.angle_gamma   90.00
#
_symmetry.space_group_name_H-M   'P 1'
#
loop_
_entity.id
_entity.type
_entity.pdbx_description
1 polymer ?
#
loop_
_entity_poly.entity_id
_entity_poly.type
_entity_poly.pdbx_seq_one_letter_code
_entity_poly.pdbx_strand_id
1 'polypeptide(L)'
;MINKAALTFVITILFAFTGCIDNLTGSNSNDFWGDDCLDESSDCPENPAPAFVLVDQNNTAVNLSQFEGKIVVMTFVFTNCPDICPAVTYQMKKLSEELGDAYEESVVFLSVTVDPKRDTPEELAAFASSYNANWQFLTVNSTFPENHMDAMWSDYNVQVLVEPDACSGYGHYMEGYDGCHCNPGYMQNSNDTVFGMDVCIPDPDYEFTDVVFDEGSIESQIMSALDVKALSNGLITDEDAMLGIQTLISQTFGSKWSLNDIEGNEHKSKDYYKQNLTLIEFFHTDCVHCQNQIPVLKQFHSNYSSEVNLLSIGGYSMGSNKDNLTKLQDFASEHNTTWPYLYDDEYSLIQSFGHNSYPSWTLLAGDMDEGNAQVVAQASGSQTYDQLVELVTNFTEPMNISAPMTQILDNLTHWEKGHISNETMIEYISTFLNYGSLEAVDDAEVYGVSHSARLYIIDQEGNFRVLWRGYEWTYASLYHDIVLLL
;
A
#
# COMPACT_ATOMS: atom_id res chain seq x y z
N MET A 1 51.79 3.29 -19.45
CA MET A 1 51.33 3.66 -18.09
C MET A 1 50.39 4.85 -18.25
N ILE A 2 49.08 4.62 -18.15
CA ILE A 2 48.08 5.69 -18.23
C ILE A 2 48.05 6.38 -16.87
N ASN A 3 48.17 7.72 -16.86
CA ASN A 3 48.23 8.49 -15.63
C ASN A 3 46.85 8.47 -14.94
N LYS A 4 46.74 7.75 -13.81
CA LYS A 4 45.47 7.56 -13.11
C LYS A 4 44.81 8.90 -12.72
N ALA A 5 45.59 9.94 -12.43
CA ALA A 5 45.07 11.27 -12.11
C ALA A 5 44.29 11.92 -13.27
N ALA A 6 44.64 11.64 -14.53
CA ALA A 6 43.92 12.14 -15.69
C ALA A 6 42.58 11.41 -15.90
N LEU A 7 42.51 10.13 -15.54
CA LEU A 7 41.27 9.35 -15.66
C LEU A 7 40.25 9.76 -14.59
N THR A 8 40.69 10.02 -13.36
CA THR A 8 39.81 10.51 -12.28
C THR A 8 39.18 11.85 -12.65
N PHE A 9 39.95 12.79 -13.22
CA PHE A 9 39.46 14.13 -13.56
C PHE A 9 38.38 14.11 -14.66
N VAL A 10 38.48 13.19 -15.63
CA VAL A 10 37.46 13.02 -16.69
C VAL A 10 36.17 12.41 -16.14
N ILE A 11 36.26 11.44 -15.22
CA ILE A 11 35.08 10.80 -14.62
C ILE A 11 34.31 11.78 -13.72
N THR A 12 35.00 12.64 -12.94
CA THR A 12 34.32 13.66 -12.12
C THR A 12 33.58 14.71 -12.97
N ILE A 13 34.05 15.02 -14.18
CA ILE A 13 33.34 15.91 -15.11
C ILE A 13 32.11 15.21 -15.72
N LEU A 14 32.19 13.90 -16.01
CA LEU A 14 31.06 13.11 -16.53
C LEU A 14 29.90 12.96 -15.53
N PHE A 15 30.17 12.99 -14.21
CA PHE A 15 29.12 13.01 -13.18
C PHE A 15 28.63 14.42 -12.80
N ALA A 16 29.15 15.48 -13.43
CA ALA A 16 28.73 16.86 -13.19
C ALA A 16 27.72 17.40 -14.24
N PHE A 17 27.39 16.61 -15.27
CA PHE A 17 26.60 17.07 -16.44
C PHE A 17 25.47 16.11 -16.87
N THR A 18 25.02 15.20 -16.00
CA THR A 18 23.77 14.41 -16.21
C THR A 18 22.67 14.83 -15.24
N GLY A 19 22.67 16.09 -14.83
CA GLY A 19 21.52 16.76 -14.22
C GLY A 19 21.06 17.87 -15.18
N CYS A 20 19.77 17.93 -15.46
CA CYS A 20 19.20 18.89 -16.41
C CYS A 20 19.38 20.33 -15.91
N ILE A 21 20.21 21.13 -16.58
CA ILE A 21 20.33 22.59 -16.36
C ILE A 21 20.23 23.35 -17.70
N ASP A 22 19.44 22.85 -18.65
CA ASP A 22 19.08 23.59 -19.87
C ASP A 22 17.85 24.50 -19.66
N ASN A 23 17.23 24.51 -18.47
CA ASN A 23 16.03 25.31 -18.17
C ASN A 23 16.21 26.36 -17.05
N LEU A 24 17.45 26.81 -16.78
CA LEU A 24 17.74 27.89 -15.81
C LEU A 24 18.57 29.05 -16.40
N THR A 25 18.75 29.08 -17.72
CA THR A 25 19.44 30.19 -18.42
C THR A 25 18.68 30.60 -19.68
N GLY A 26 17.44 31.06 -19.56
CA GLY A 26 16.74 31.57 -20.73
C GLY A 26 15.31 32.09 -20.63
N SER A 27 14.48 31.67 -19.66
CA SER A 27 13.10 32.22 -19.62
C SER A 27 13.12 33.69 -19.22
N ASN A 28 12.38 34.51 -19.95
CA ASN A 28 11.90 35.76 -19.38
C ASN A 28 10.87 35.39 -18.30
N SER A 29 10.68 36.26 -17.31
CA SER A 29 9.64 36.09 -16.29
C SER A 29 8.20 36.15 -16.82
N ASN A 30 8.03 36.24 -18.14
CA ASN A 30 6.79 36.55 -18.83
C ASN A 30 6.42 35.48 -19.87
N ASP A 31 7.20 34.38 -19.93
CA ASP A 31 6.97 33.28 -20.86
C ASP A 31 6.15 32.18 -20.14
N PHE A 32 5.28 31.48 -20.87
CA PHE A 32 4.50 30.35 -20.33
C PHE A 32 5.41 29.15 -19.97
N TRP A 33 4.95 28.32 -19.04
CA TRP A 33 5.60 27.07 -18.66
C TRP A 33 5.03 25.86 -19.41
N GLY A 34 3.76 25.91 -19.83
CA GLY A 34 3.23 25.02 -20.86
C GLY A 34 3.59 25.47 -22.28
N ASP A 35 3.21 24.69 -23.29
CA ASP A 35 3.45 25.03 -24.70
C ASP A 35 2.59 26.24 -25.11
N ASP A 36 3.21 27.33 -25.59
CA ASP A 36 2.46 28.47 -26.17
C ASP A 36 1.84 28.05 -27.52
N CYS A 37 0.51 28.10 -27.61
CA CYS A 37 -0.24 27.75 -28.81
C CYS A 37 -0.10 28.76 -29.96
N LEU A 38 0.59 29.88 -29.76
CA LEU A 38 0.94 30.83 -30.83
C LEU A 38 2.24 30.45 -31.56
N ASP A 39 3.05 29.53 -31.02
CA ASP A 39 4.26 29.06 -31.69
C ASP A 39 3.93 28.08 -32.84
N GLU A 40 4.59 28.27 -34.00
CA GLU A 40 4.41 27.43 -35.21
C GLU A 40 4.78 25.94 -35.01
N SER A 41 5.42 25.59 -33.90
CA SER A 41 5.77 24.22 -33.51
C SER A 41 4.85 23.61 -32.45
N SER A 42 3.84 24.33 -31.98
CA SER A 42 2.87 23.82 -31.01
C SER A 42 1.95 22.76 -31.62
N ASP A 43 1.41 21.88 -30.78
CA ASP A 43 0.48 20.80 -31.17
C ASP A 43 -0.97 21.19 -30.83
N CYS A 44 -1.25 22.50 -30.72
CA CYS A 44 -2.57 23.01 -30.40
C CYS A 44 -3.50 22.92 -31.61
N PRO A 45 -4.83 22.78 -31.41
CA PRO A 45 -5.80 22.89 -32.51
C PRO A 45 -5.82 24.32 -33.08
N GLU A 46 -6.41 24.49 -34.26
CA GLU A 46 -6.55 25.82 -34.88
C GLU A 46 -7.42 26.76 -34.03
N ASN A 47 -7.09 28.05 -34.05
CA ASN A 47 -7.82 29.10 -33.34
C ASN A 47 -8.93 29.73 -34.20
N PRO A 48 -10.07 30.16 -33.61
CA PRO A 48 -10.40 30.09 -32.17
C PRO A 48 -10.82 28.68 -31.73
N ALA A 49 -10.86 28.45 -30.42
CA ALA A 49 -11.23 27.15 -29.86
C ALA A 49 -12.63 26.69 -30.34
N PRO A 50 -12.77 25.43 -30.81
CA PRO A 50 -14.01 24.93 -31.39
C PRO A 50 -15.24 25.05 -30.48
N ALA A 51 -16.37 25.41 -31.09
CA ALA A 51 -17.62 25.61 -30.36
C ALA A 51 -18.33 24.27 -30.09
N PHE A 52 -18.43 23.90 -28.82
CA PHE A 52 -19.21 22.75 -28.35
C PHE A 52 -20.53 23.16 -27.68
N VAL A 53 -21.47 22.22 -27.58
CA VAL A 53 -22.61 22.27 -26.65
C VAL A 53 -22.73 20.91 -25.97
N LEU A 54 -22.59 20.91 -24.64
CA LEU A 54 -22.65 19.76 -23.74
C LEU A 54 -23.61 20.07 -22.58
N VAL A 55 -23.74 19.16 -21.61
CA VAL A 55 -24.42 19.44 -20.34
C VAL A 55 -23.49 19.27 -19.15
N ASP A 56 -23.71 20.06 -18.10
CA ASP A 56 -23.01 19.90 -16.82
C ASP A 56 -23.63 18.80 -15.95
N GLN A 57 -23.03 18.56 -14.78
CA GLN A 57 -23.51 17.64 -13.76
C GLN A 57 -24.90 18.00 -13.16
N ASN A 58 -25.44 19.18 -13.46
CA ASN A 58 -26.78 19.61 -13.10
C ASN A 58 -27.76 19.49 -14.29
N ASN A 59 -27.34 18.84 -15.39
CA ASN A 59 -28.07 18.68 -16.64
C ASN A 59 -28.39 20.03 -17.33
N THR A 60 -27.58 21.06 -17.06
CA THR A 60 -27.68 22.41 -17.64
C THR A 60 -26.81 22.51 -18.89
N ALA A 61 -27.35 23.08 -19.97
CA ALA A 61 -26.61 23.21 -21.23
C ALA A 61 -25.43 24.19 -21.12
N VAL A 62 -24.22 23.67 -21.33
CA VAL A 62 -22.96 24.41 -21.33
C VAL A 62 -22.43 24.56 -22.75
N ASN A 63 -21.91 25.74 -23.09
CA ASN A 63 -21.21 26.00 -24.34
C ASN A 63 -20.12 27.05 -24.13
N LEU A 64 -19.04 26.98 -24.92
CA LEU A 64 -17.86 27.84 -24.72
C LEU A 64 -18.19 29.34 -24.72
N SER A 65 -19.17 29.79 -25.51
CA SER A 65 -19.55 31.21 -25.59
C SER A 65 -20.19 31.79 -24.32
N GLN A 66 -20.58 30.95 -23.36
CA GLN A 66 -20.98 31.42 -22.01
C GLN A 66 -19.80 32.01 -21.21
N PHE A 67 -18.57 31.75 -21.63
CA PHE A 67 -17.33 32.17 -20.96
C PHE A 67 -16.55 33.22 -21.76
N GLU A 68 -17.16 33.83 -22.78
CA GLU A 68 -16.56 34.96 -23.52
C GLU A 68 -16.13 36.07 -22.54
N GLY A 69 -14.89 36.54 -22.65
CA GLY A 69 -14.29 37.48 -21.70
C GLY A 69 -13.68 36.85 -20.43
N LYS A 70 -13.64 35.52 -20.31
CA LYS A 70 -12.97 34.78 -19.22
C LYS A 70 -11.92 33.82 -19.75
N ILE A 71 -10.92 33.54 -18.92
CA ILE A 71 -9.95 32.47 -19.16
C ILE A 71 -10.62 31.13 -18.83
N VAL A 72 -10.52 30.15 -19.73
CA VAL A 72 -11.07 28.80 -19.51
C VAL A 72 -9.94 27.79 -19.36
N VAL A 73 -9.87 27.13 -18.21
CA VAL A 73 -8.96 25.99 -17.98
C VAL A 73 -9.73 24.70 -18.23
N MET A 74 -9.39 23.97 -19.28
CA MET A 74 -10.10 22.78 -19.72
C MET A 74 -9.26 21.51 -19.52
N THR A 75 -9.86 20.52 -18.87
CA THR A 75 -9.28 19.19 -18.61
C THR A 75 -10.15 18.09 -19.20
N PHE A 76 -9.54 16.92 -19.44
CA PHE A 76 -10.23 15.70 -19.86
C PHE A 76 -10.02 14.62 -18.81
N VAL A 77 -11.11 14.03 -18.31
CA VAL A 77 -11.16 13.07 -17.18
C VAL A 77 -12.31 12.09 -17.40
N PHE A 78 -12.46 11.07 -16.53
CA PHE A 78 -13.67 10.26 -16.44
C PHE A 78 -13.84 9.67 -15.03
N THR A 79 -15.05 9.30 -14.61
CA THR A 79 -15.29 8.87 -13.21
C THR A 79 -14.62 7.54 -12.87
N ASN A 80 -14.59 6.62 -13.84
CA ASN A 80 -14.05 5.26 -13.70
C ASN A 80 -12.51 5.16 -13.82
N CYS A 81 -11.82 6.30 -13.76
CA CYS A 81 -10.38 6.41 -13.93
C CYS A 81 -9.66 6.15 -12.59
N PRO A 82 -8.97 5.01 -12.41
CA PRO A 82 -8.60 4.51 -11.08
C PRO A 82 -7.40 5.22 -10.43
N ASP A 83 -6.65 6.05 -11.18
CA ASP A 83 -5.37 6.62 -10.73
C ASP A 83 -5.31 8.14 -10.99
N ILE A 84 -5.08 8.53 -12.24
CA ILE A 84 -4.60 9.89 -12.54
C ILE A 84 -5.69 10.97 -12.53
N CYS A 85 -6.94 10.64 -12.87
CA CYS A 85 -8.03 11.62 -12.92
C CYS A 85 -8.44 12.16 -11.52
N PRO A 86 -8.48 11.33 -10.45
CA PRO A 86 -8.47 11.79 -9.07
C PRO A 86 -7.38 12.83 -8.76
N ALA A 87 -6.13 12.58 -9.19
CA ALA A 87 -5.01 13.49 -8.94
C ALA A 87 -5.14 14.81 -9.72
N VAL A 88 -5.54 14.76 -10.99
CA VAL A 88 -5.86 15.95 -11.82
C VAL A 88 -6.95 16.79 -11.16
N THR A 89 -8.03 16.14 -10.69
CA THR A 89 -9.14 16.82 -10.01
C THR A 89 -8.68 17.50 -8.72
N TYR A 90 -7.81 16.86 -7.94
CA TYR A 90 -7.19 17.48 -6.76
C TYR A 90 -6.32 18.70 -7.10
N GLN A 91 -5.50 18.64 -8.16
CA GLN A 91 -4.69 19.78 -8.60
C GLN A 91 -5.56 20.95 -9.08
N MET A 92 -6.62 20.67 -9.84
CA MET A 92 -7.62 21.68 -10.24
C MET A 92 -8.31 22.30 -9.01
N LYS A 93 -8.65 21.50 -8.00
CA LYS A 93 -9.18 22.03 -6.74
C LYS A 93 -8.20 22.99 -6.06
N LYS A 94 -6.92 22.64 -5.97
CA LYS A 94 -5.88 23.55 -5.44
C LYS A 94 -5.69 24.81 -6.26
N LEU A 95 -5.82 24.74 -7.58
CA LEU A 95 -5.79 25.91 -8.44
C LEU A 95 -6.96 26.87 -8.16
N SER A 96 -8.18 26.36 -7.92
CA SER A 96 -9.31 27.22 -7.53
C SER A 96 -9.10 27.93 -6.19
N GLU A 97 -8.42 27.28 -5.25
CA GLU A 97 -8.10 27.86 -3.94
C GLU A 97 -7.03 28.97 -4.07
N GLU A 98 -6.01 28.78 -4.91
CA GLU A 98 -4.92 29.75 -5.11
C GLU A 98 -5.34 30.98 -5.94
N LEU A 99 -6.24 30.81 -6.91
CA LEU A 99 -6.78 31.93 -7.71
C LEU A 99 -7.65 32.91 -6.91
N GLY A 100 -8.22 32.47 -5.78
CA GLY A 100 -9.05 33.32 -4.91
C GLY A 100 -10.19 34.00 -5.68
N ASP A 101 -10.29 35.32 -5.53
CA ASP A 101 -11.34 36.14 -6.17
C ASP A 101 -11.32 36.07 -7.72
N ALA A 102 -10.20 35.68 -8.35
CA ALA A 102 -10.13 35.55 -9.81
C ALA A 102 -10.87 34.31 -10.34
N TYR A 103 -11.03 33.27 -9.51
CA TYR A 103 -11.84 32.10 -9.83
C TYR A 103 -13.33 32.48 -9.84
N GLU A 104 -14.08 31.93 -10.81
CA GLU A 104 -15.45 32.32 -11.19
C GLU A 104 -15.61 33.76 -11.72
N GLU A 105 -14.85 34.77 -11.27
CA GLU A 105 -14.93 36.13 -11.85
C GLU A 105 -14.27 36.20 -13.24
N SER A 106 -12.97 35.87 -13.33
CA SER A 106 -12.13 36.02 -14.52
C SER A 106 -11.65 34.69 -15.10
N VAL A 107 -11.64 33.62 -14.29
CA VAL A 107 -11.17 32.28 -14.66
C VAL A 107 -12.24 31.25 -14.34
N VAL A 108 -12.53 30.35 -15.27
CA VAL A 108 -13.48 29.23 -15.08
C VAL A 108 -12.83 27.91 -15.49
N PHE A 109 -13.23 26.83 -14.83
CA PHE A 109 -12.73 25.48 -15.13
C PHE A 109 -13.81 24.63 -15.78
N LEU A 110 -13.41 23.79 -16.72
CA LEU A 110 -14.25 22.76 -17.34
C LEU A 110 -13.52 21.42 -17.29
N SER A 111 -14.21 20.36 -16.88
CA SER A 111 -13.71 18.99 -16.93
C SER A 111 -14.61 18.19 -17.86
N VAL A 112 -14.10 17.81 -19.03
CA VAL A 112 -14.86 17.15 -20.10
C VAL A 112 -14.65 15.64 -19.98
N THR A 113 -15.73 14.86 -20.04
CA THR A 113 -15.61 13.41 -19.96
C THR A 113 -14.92 12.81 -21.21
N VAL A 114 -14.21 11.69 -21.02
CA VAL A 114 -13.82 10.77 -22.10
C VAL A 114 -14.62 9.45 -22.09
N ASP A 115 -15.55 9.29 -21.14
CA ASP A 115 -16.39 8.09 -20.96
C ASP A 115 -17.90 8.43 -20.84
N PRO A 116 -18.48 9.14 -21.82
CA PRO A 116 -19.82 9.75 -21.74
C PRO A 116 -20.98 8.78 -21.53
N LYS A 117 -20.76 7.50 -21.83
CA LYS A 117 -21.74 6.43 -21.71
C LYS A 117 -21.91 5.94 -20.27
N ARG A 118 -20.93 6.21 -19.40
CA ARG A 118 -20.98 5.94 -17.95
C ARG A 118 -20.99 7.22 -17.12
N ASP A 119 -20.25 8.24 -17.56
CA ASP A 119 -20.23 9.58 -16.98
C ASP A 119 -21.53 10.35 -17.31
N THR A 120 -22.64 9.90 -16.74
CA THR A 120 -23.92 10.65 -16.74
C THR A 120 -23.79 11.94 -15.92
N PRO A 121 -24.68 12.93 -16.10
CA PRO A 121 -24.70 14.12 -15.24
C PRO A 121 -24.76 13.76 -13.74
N GLU A 122 -25.51 12.72 -13.38
CA GLU A 122 -25.65 12.20 -12.04
C GLU A 122 -24.35 11.60 -11.47
N GLU A 123 -23.62 10.78 -12.24
CA GLU A 123 -22.32 10.22 -11.84
C GLU A 123 -21.24 11.32 -11.74
N LEU A 124 -21.22 12.26 -12.68
CA LEU A 124 -20.35 13.43 -12.61
C LEU A 124 -20.66 14.33 -11.41
N ALA A 125 -21.92 14.41 -10.96
CA ALA A 125 -22.29 15.14 -9.75
C ALA A 125 -21.75 14.44 -8.49
N ALA A 126 -21.80 13.10 -8.45
CA ALA A 126 -21.22 12.31 -7.37
C ALA A 126 -19.69 12.46 -7.30
N PHE A 127 -19.01 12.34 -8.45
CA PHE A 127 -17.57 12.54 -8.57
C PHE A 127 -17.14 13.96 -8.19
N ALA A 128 -17.80 15.00 -8.72
CA ALA A 128 -17.49 16.38 -8.35
C ALA A 128 -17.65 16.62 -6.84
N SER A 129 -18.69 16.03 -6.23
CA SER A 129 -18.97 16.13 -4.80
C SER A 129 -17.90 15.47 -3.93
N SER A 130 -17.38 14.29 -4.29
CA SER A 130 -16.37 13.58 -3.49
C SER A 130 -15.04 14.34 -3.40
N TYR A 131 -14.68 15.13 -4.42
CA TYR A 131 -13.50 16.00 -4.42
C TYR A 131 -13.77 17.46 -3.99
N ASN A 132 -15.01 17.80 -3.57
CA ASN A 132 -15.46 19.18 -3.32
C ASN A 132 -15.17 20.14 -4.49
N ALA A 133 -15.31 19.63 -5.72
CA ALA A 133 -15.12 20.37 -6.96
C ALA A 133 -16.42 21.10 -7.35
N ASN A 134 -16.33 22.42 -7.51
CA ASN A 134 -17.50 23.28 -7.74
C ASN A 134 -17.63 23.77 -9.20
N TRP A 135 -16.72 23.36 -10.08
CA TRP A 135 -16.76 23.72 -11.50
C TRP A 135 -17.64 22.77 -12.30
N GLN A 136 -17.70 22.96 -13.62
CA GLN A 136 -18.58 22.20 -14.49
C GLN A 136 -17.88 20.94 -15.02
N PHE A 137 -18.49 19.80 -14.76
CA PHE A 137 -18.11 18.51 -15.34
C PHE A 137 -19.07 18.22 -16.49
N LEU A 138 -18.53 18.07 -17.70
CA LEU A 138 -19.29 18.11 -18.95
C LEU A 138 -19.41 16.74 -19.60
N THR A 139 -20.65 16.42 -20.01
CA THR A 139 -21.02 15.19 -20.70
C THR A 139 -22.15 15.45 -21.71
N VAL A 140 -22.66 14.38 -22.31
CA VAL A 140 -23.81 14.33 -23.22
C VAL A 140 -25.06 13.85 -22.49
N ASN A 141 -26.21 13.98 -23.15
CA ASN A 141 -27.48 13.44 -22.65
C ASN A 141 -28.42 13.11 -23.83
N SER A 142 -29.68 12.75 -23.56
CA SER A 142 -30.67 12.45 -24.61
C SER A 142 -30.99 13.60 -25.57
N THR A 143 -30.54 14.83 -25.28
CA THR A 143 -30.67 16.02 -26.17
C THR A 143 -29.45 16.20 -27.07
N PHE A 144 -28.26 15.80 -26.61
CA PHE A 144 -26.98 15.91 -27.31
C PHE A 144 -26.37 14.51 -27.43
N PRO A 145 -26.56 13.77 -28.54
CA PRO A 145 -26.15 12.37 -28.64
C PRO A 145 -24.62 12.16 -28.59
N GLU A 146 -24.19 10.95 -28.22
CA GLU A 146 -22.78 10.56 -27.97
C GLU A 146 -21.79 10.99 -29.06
N ASN A 147 -22.20 11.02 -30.33
CA ASN A 147 -21.36 11.49 -31.44
C ASN A 147 -20.93 12.98 -31.34
N HIS A 148 -21.47 13.73 -30.37
CA HIS A 148 -20.95 15.05 -29.98
C HIS A 148 -19.61 14.95 -29.25
N MET A 149 -19.35 13.85 -28.53
CA MET A 149 -18.10 13.60 -27.81
C MET A 149 -16.98 13.21 -28.77
N ASP A 150 -17.25 12.35 -29.76
CA ASP A 150 -16.30 12.08 -30.85
C ASP A 150 -15.82 13.37 -31.53
N ALA A 151 -16.75 14.29 -31.80
CA ALA A 151 -16.45 15.60 -32.36
C ALA A 151 -15.64 16.46 -31.37
N MET A 152 -16.07 16.53 -30.10
CA MET A 152 -15.35 17.26 -29.04
C MET A 152 -13.91 16.79 -28.88
N TRP A 153 -13.66 15.48 -28.83
CA TRP A 153 -12.32 14.92 -28.70
C TRP A 153 -11.48 15.21 -29.95
N SER A 154 -12.04 15.02 -31.14
CA SER A 154 -11.36 15.34 -32.41
C SER A 154 -10.99 16.83 -32.51
N ASP A 155 -11.93 17.72 -32.22
CA ASP A 155 -11.77 19.18 -32.30
C ASP A 155 -10.72 19.71 -31.30
N TYR A 156 -10.57 19.03 -30.16
CA TYR A 156 -9.59 19.36 -29.12
C TYR A 156 -8.32 18.49 -29.18
N ASN A 157 -8.07 17.77 -30.27
CA ASN A 157 -6.92 16.86 -30.46
C ASN A 157 -6.73 15.83 -29.32
N VAL A 158 -7.82 15.44 -28.64
CA VAL A 158 -7.84 14.38 -27.63
C VAL A 158 -8.04 13.05 -28.35
N GLN A 159 -7.07 12.16 -28.23
CA GLN A 159 -7.23 10.78 -28.68
C GLN A 159 -7.87 9.99 -27.55
N VAL A 160 -9.02 9.37 -27.79
CA VAL A 160 -9.67 8.43 -26.87
C VAL A 160 -9.63 7.05 -27.50
N LEU A 161 -9.17 6.07 -26.73
CA LEU A 161 -9.16 4.66 -27.09
C LEU A 161 -10.13 3.94 -26.17
N VAL A 162 -11.28 3.57 -26.73
CA VAL A 162 -12.20 2.62 -26.13
C VAL A 162 -11.77 1.23 -26.59
N GLU A 163 -11.34 0.39 -25.68
CA GLU A 163 -10.91 -0.98 -25.95
C GLU A 163 -12.06 -1.93 -25.56
N PRO A 164 -12.78 -2.55 -26.52
CA PRO A 164 -13.96 -3.37 -26.22
C PRO A 164 -13.63 -4.66 -25.48
N ASP A 165 -12.40 -5.14 -25.66
CA ASP A 165 -11.84 -6.29 -24.97
C ASP A 165 -10.89 -5.86 -23.82
N ALA A 166 -10.79 -4.55 -23.53
CA ALA A 166 -10.23 -4.12 -22.25
C ALA A 166 -11.32 -4.18 -21.21
N CYS A 167 -10.98 -4.81 -20.10
CA CYS A 167 -11.77 -4.82 -18.89
C CYS A 167 -11.81 -3.39 -18.33
N SER A 168 -12.97 -2.92 -17.91
CA SER A 168 -13.07 -1.54 -17.41
C SER A 168 -12.53 -1.42 -15.98
N GLY A 169 -12.32 -0.20 -15.48
CA GLY A 169 -11.95 0.03 -14.08
C GLY A 169 -10.73 -0.78 -13.64
N TYR A 170 -10.95 -1.79 -12.79
CA TYR A 170 -9.90 -2.60 -12.16
C TYR A 170 -9.65 -3.98 -12.82
N GLY A 171 -10.37 -4.35 -13.87
CA GLY A 171 -10.26 -5.67 -14.50
C GLY A 171 -9.08 -5.85 -15.46
N HIS A 172 -8.76 -7.09 -15.83
CA HIS A 172 -7.80 -7.47 -16.88
C HIS A 172 -8.11 -8.86 -17.48
N TYR A 173 -7.57 -9.14 -18.66
CA TYR A 173 -7.63 -10.50 -19.24
C TYR A 173 -6.56 -11.40 -18.60
N MET A 174 -6.94 -12.62 -18.22
CA MET A 174 -6.01 -13.65 -17.72
C MET A 174 -5.78 -14.75 -18.78
N GLU A 175 -4.52 -15.18 -18.95
CA GLU A 175 -4.18 -16.21 -19.94
C GLU A 175 -4.77 -17.57 -19.55
N GLY A 176 -5.72 -18.06 -20.36
CA GLY A 176 -6.38 -19.36 -20.16
C GLY A 176 -7.84 -19.29 -19.67
N TYR A 177 -8.38 -18.08 -19.44
CA TYR A 177 -9.75 -17.87 -18.96
C TYR A 177 -10.58 -17.07 -19.99
N ASP A 178 -11.88 -17.35 -20.09
CA ASP A 178 -12.81 -16.61 -20.95
C ASP A 178 -13.38 -15.38 -20.21
N GLY A 179 -13.51 -14.25 -20.91
CA GLY A 179 -14.06 -13.00 -20.38
C GLY A 179 -13.06 -12.11 -19.63
N CYS A 180 -13.58 -11.05 -19.01
CA CYS A 180 -12.80 -10.14 -18.19
C CYS A 180 -12.75 -10.61 -16.74
N HIS A 181 -11.56 -10.53 -16.12
CA HIS A 181 -11.33 -11.00 -14.76
C HIS A 181 -10.75 -9.89 -13.91
N CYS A 182 -11.22 -9.74 -12.68
CA CYS A 182 -10.59 -8.82 -11.74
C CYS A 182 -9.34 -9.42 -11.11
N ASN A 183 -9.41 -10.72 -10.79
CA ASN A 183 -8.40 -11.50 -10.09
C ASN A 183 -8.68 -12.99 -10.31
N PRO A 184 -7.73 -13.89 -10.01
CA PRO A 184 -8.01 -15.32 -9.90
C PRO A 184 -9.19 -15.57 -8.95
N GLY A 185 -10.30 -16.10 -9.49
CA GLY A 185 -11.53 -16.36 -8.75
C GLY A 185 -12.62 -15.29 -8.82
N TYR A 186 -12.37 -14.18 -9.51
CA TYR A 186 -13.38 -13.16 -9.75
C TYR A 186 -13.42 -12.72 -11.21
N MET A 187 -14.54 -13.00 -11.87
CA MET A 187 -14.86 -12.42 -13.17
C MET A 187 -15.48 -11.03 -12.98
N GLN A 188 -15.36 -10.20 -14.02
CA GLN A 188 -15.99 -8.89 -14.06
C GLN A 188 -17.48 -9.03 -14.37
N ASN A 189 -18.33 -8.43 -13.54
CA ASN A 189 -19.76 -8.46 -13.74
C ASN A 189 -20.22 -7.31 -14.65
N SER A 190 -20.50 -7.63 -15.92
CA SER A 190 -21.15 -6.70 -16.86
C SER A 190 -22.58 -6.32 -16.47
N ASN A 191 -23.14 -7.00 -15.46
CA ASN A 191 -24.51 -6.84 -15.04
C ASN A 191 -24.65 -6.05 -13.72
N ASP A 192 -23.55 -5.43 -13.25
CA ASP A 192 -23.49 -4.79 -11.93
C ASP A 192 -22.35 -3.76 -11.84
N THR A 193 -22.72 -2.47 -11.83
CA THR A 193 -21.75 -1.36 -11.75
C THR A 193 -22.00 -0.46 -10.56
N VAL A 194 -20.95 -0.13 -9.81
CA VAL A 194 -20.99 0.84 -8.69
C VAL A 194 -20.20 2.08 -9.09
N PHE A 195 -20.87 3.24 -9.14
CA PHE A 195 -20.34 4.51 -9.68
C PHE A 195 -19.84 4.44 -11.14
N GLY A 196 -20.39 3.50 -11.94
CA GLY A 196 -19.96 3.21 -13.32
C GLY A 196 -18.79 2.22 -13.43
N MET A 197 -18.19 1.80 -12.32
CA MET A 197 -17.12 0.80 -12.30
C MET A 197 -17.70 -0.61 -12.21
N ASP A 198 -17.29 -1.52 -13.10
CA ASP A 198 -17.77 -2.90 -13.09
C ASP A 198 -17.31 -3.64 -11.84
N VAL A 199 -18.24 -4.34 -11.19
CA VAL A 199 -17.98 -5.02 -9.92
C VAL A 199 -17.44 -6.43 -10.16
N CYS A 200 -16.49 -6.85 -9.32
CA CYS A 200 -15.89 -8.18 -9.35
C CYS A 200 -16.78 -9.21 -8.62
N ILE A 201 -17.41 -10.13 -9.37
CA ILE A 201 -18.19 -11.25 -8.81
C ILE A 201 -17.33 -12.53 -8.72
N PRO A 202 -17.54 -13.40 -7.71
CA PRO A 202 -16.96 -14.73 -7.72
C PRO A 202 -17.35 -15.42 -9.03
N ASP A 203 -16.36 -15.90 -9.78
CA ASP A 203 -16.61 -16.66 -11.00
C ASP A 203 -17.30 -17.99 -10.60
N PRO A 204 -18.53 -18.26 -11.07
CA PRO A 204 -19.29 -19.45 -10.68
C PRO A 204 -18.70 -20.76 -11.24
N ASP A 205 -17.82 -20.67 -12.24
CA ASP A 205 -17.08 -21.81 -12.80
C ASP A 205 -15.65 -21.92 -12.21
N TYR A 206 -15.22 -20.97 -11.35
CA TYR A 206 -13.94 -21.02 -10.65
C TYR A 206 -14.06 -21.73 -9.30
N GLU A 207 -13.52 -22.95 -9.20
CA GLU A 207 -13.31 -23.56 -7.90
C GLU A 207 -12.11 -22.93 -7.18
N PHE A 208 -12.32 -22.44 -5.96
CA PHE A 208 -11.29 -21.93 -5.05
C PHE A 208 -10.26 -22.99 -4.59
N THR A 209 -10.35 -24.21 -5.11
CA THR A 209 -9.62 -25.41 -4.68
C THR A 209 -8.17 -25.47 -5.15
N ASP A 210 -7.77 -24.61 -6.10
CA ASP A 210 -6.47 -24.69 -6.78
C ASP A 210 -5.35 -23.79 -6.18
N VAL A 211 -5.62 -22.99 -5.14
CA VAL A 211 -4.54 -22.36 -4.33
C VAL A 211 -4.08 -23.33 -3.24
N VAL A 212 -3.35 -24.36 -3.66
CA VAL A 212 -2.72 -25.33 -2.75
C VAL A 212 -1.45 -24.73 -2.17
N PHE A 213 -1.57 -24.08 -1.01
CA PHE A 213 -0.43 -23.92 -0.10
C PHE A 213 -0.03 -25.29 0.45
N ASP A 214 1.27 -25.53 0.65
CA ASP A 214 1.76 -26.79 1.25
C ASP A 214 1.06 -27.05 2.59
N GLU A 215 0.57 -28.27 2.82
CA GLU A 215 -0.14 -28.63 4.06
C GLU A 215 0.74 -28.32 5.29
N GLY A 216 0.32 -27.31 6.08
CA GLY A 216 1.04 -26.83 7.26
C GLY A 216 1.84 -25.54 7.06
N SER A 217 1.85 -24.91 5.88
CA SER A 217 2.41 -23.56 5.71
C SER A 217 1.64 -22.53 6.55
N ILE A 218 2.27 -21.38 6.85
CA ILE A 218 1.59 -20.32 7.62
C ILE A 218 0.42 -19.71 6.85
N GLU A 219 0.53 -19.61 5.52
CA GLU A 219 -0.54 -19.17 4.62
C GLU A 219 -1.75 -20.11 4.74
N SER A 220 -1.52 -21.43 4.69
CA SER A 220 -2.55 -22.46 4.90
C SER A 220 -3.22 -22.33 6.29
N GLN A 221 -2.43 -22.07 7.34
CA GLN A 221 -2.93 -21.95 8.71
C GLN A 221 -3.69 -20.63 8.97
N ILE A 222 -3.22 -19.50 8.43
CA ILE A 222 -3.91 -18.20 8.52
C ILE A 222 -5.21 -18.25 7.72
N MET A 223 -5.20 -18.78 6.50
CA MET A 223 -6.42 -18.98 5.71
C MET A 223 -7.41 -19.88 6.45
N SER A 224 -6.97 -21.02 6.98
CA SER A 224 -7.83 -21.91 7.78
C SER A 224 -8.44 -21.21 9.02
N ALA A 225 -7.69 -20.32 9.69
CA ALA A 225 -8.20 -19.56 10.83
C ALA A 225 -9.25 -18.51 10.41
N LEU A 226 -9.05 -17.84 9.27
CA LEU A 226 -9.99 -16.89 8.68
C LEU A 226 -11.27 -17.59 8.17
N ASP A 227 -11.13 -18.75 7.53
CA ASP A 227 -12.24 -19.58 7.07
C ASP A 227 -13.07 -20.09 8.26
N VAL A 228 -12.41 -20.56 9.33
CA VAL A 228 -13.09 -20.95 10.57
C VAL A 228 -13.86 -19.77 11.19
N LYS A 229 -13.30 -18.55 11.15
CA LYS A 229 -14.03 -17.34 11.57
C LYS A 229 -15.27 -17.11 10.69
N ALA A 230 -15.12 -17.09 9.37
CA ALA A 230 -16.21 -16.87 8.42
C ALA A 230 -17.34 -17.92 8.56
N LEU A 231 -16.97 -19.19 8.74
CA LEU A 231 -17.90 -20.31 8.91
C LEU A 231 -18.49 -20.41 10.33
N SER A 232 -17.92 -19.72 11.33
CA SER A 232 -18.42 -19.73 12.71
C SER A 232 -19.74 -19.00 12.91
N ASN A 233 -20.17 -18.19 11.93
CA ASN A 233 -21.46 -17.49 11.91
C ASN A 233 -21.74 -16.68 13.20
N GLY A 234 -20.71 -16.03 13.75
CA GLY A 234 -20.76 -15.21 14.96
C GLY A 234 -20.57 -15.96 16.30
N LEU A 235 -20.16 -17.23 16.27
CA LEU A 235 -19.82 -17.99 17.49
C LEU A 235 -18.45 -17.64 18.07
N ILE A 236 -17.53 -17.13 17.25
CA ILE A 236 -16.20 -16.65 17.64
C ILE A 236 -16.23 -15.13 17.56
N THR A 237 -15.77 -14.43 18.61
CA THR A 237 -15.70 -12.96 18.57
C THR A 237 -14.51 -12.49 17.74
N ASP A 238 -14.53 -11.24 17.28
CA ASP A 238 -13.36 -10.66 16.60
C ASP A 238 -12.11 -10.69 17.47
N GLU A 239 -12.25 -10.50 18.79
CA GLU A 239 -11.17 -10.55 19.77
C GLU A 239 -10.57 -11.97 19.89
N ASP A 240 -11.41 -13.01 19.97
CA ASP A 240 -10.97 -14.41 20.02
C ASP A 240 -10.28 -14.86 18.71
N ALA A 241 -10.83 -14.44 17.56
CA ALA A 241 -10.26 -14.76 16.25
C ALA A 241 -8.89 -14.08 16.06
N MET A 242 -8.77 -12.82 16.50
CA MET A 242 -7.50 -12.08 16.45
C MET A 242 -6.45 -12.65 17.39
N LEU A 243 -6.83 -13.07 18.60
CA LEU A 243 -5.91 -13.77 19.50
C LEU A 243 -5.39 -15.08 18.88
N GLY A 244 -6.25 -15.81 18.15
CA GLY A 244 -5.85 -17.00 17.39
C GLY A 244 -4.84 -16.70 16.27
N ILE A 245 -5.12 -15.71 15.43
CA ILE A 245 -4.21 -15.28 14.34
C ILE A 245 -2.89 -14.77 14.91
N GLN A 246 -2.93 -13.92 15.94
CA GLN A 246 -1.74 -13.41 16.62
C GLN A 246 -0.88 -14.55 17.18
N THR A 247 -1.51 -15.57 17.79
CA THR A 247 -0.84 -16.76 18.31
C THR A 247 -0.17 -17.59 17.20
N LEU A 248 -0.80 -17.76 16.04
CA LEU A 248 -0.19 -18.46 14.89
C LEU A 248 1.01 -17.67 14.36
N ILE A 249 0.86 -16.35 14.22
CA ILE A 249 1.92 -15.44 13.78
C ILE A 249 3.11 -15.47 14.75
N SER A 250 2.89 -15.40 16.06
CA SER A 250 3.98 -15.35 17.06
C SER A 250 4.62 -16.71 17.36
N GLN A 251 3.96 -17.82 16.98
CA GLN A 251 4.58 -19.15 16.94
C GLN A 251 5.50 -19.34 15.73
N THR A 252 5.43 -18.46 14.72
CA THR A 252 6.20 -18.55 13.47
C THR A 252 7.18 -17.39 13.30
N PHE A 253 6.87 -16.21 13.83
CA PHE A 253 7.68 -15.00 13.78
C PHE A 253 8.01 -14.49 15.18
N GLY A 254 9.25 -14.01 15.36
CA GLY A 254 9.75 -13.42 16.59
C GLY A 254 9.03 -12.12 16.94
N SER A 255 8.38 -12.11 18.09
CA SER A 255 7.66 -10.95 18.61
C SER A 255 8.60 -9.77 18.93
N LYS A 256 8.11 -8.54 18.74
CA LYS A 256 8.80 -7.29 19.09
C LYS A 256 8.64 -7.01 20.58
N TRP A 257 9.73 -7.09 21.35
CA TRP A 257 9.72 -6.87 22.80
C TRP A 257 10.85 -5.94 23.27
N SER A 258 10.65 -5.33 24.43
CA SER A 258 11.66 -4.58 25.20
C SER A 258 11.55 -5.02 26.66
N LEU A 259 12.60 -5.62 27.22
CA LEU A 259 12.63 -6.14 28.59
C LEU A 259 13.89 -5.61 29.31
N ASN A 260 13.82 -5.52 30.63
CA ASN A 260 15.01 -5.20 31.43
C ASN A 260 15.71 -6.47 31.89
N ASP A 261 17.03 -6.43 31.97
CA ASP A 261 17.81 -7.48 32.64
C ASP A 261 17.81 -7.35 34.17
N ILE A 262 18.45 -8.31 34.83
CA ILE A 262 18.65 -8.33 36.28
C ILE A 262 19.46 -7.16 36.86
N GLU A 263 20.17 -6.38 36.03
CA GLU A 263 20.89 -5.16 36.45
C GLU A 263 20.07 -3.88 36.18
N GLY A 264 18.98 -3.98 35.41
CA GLY A 264 18.13 -2.88 35.01
C GLY A 264 18.52 -2.23 33.67
N ASN A 265 19.35 -2.88 32.85
CA ASN A 265 19.61 -2.44 31.49
C ASN A 265 18.47 -2.87 30.57
N GLU A 266 18.06 -2.01 29.63
CA GLU A 266 17.02 -2.31 28.64
C GLU A 266 17.60 -3.11 27.46
N HIS A 267 16.91 -4.17 27.07
CA HIS A 267 17.24 -5.08 25.97
C HIS A 267 16.05 -5.20 25.01
N LYS A 268 16.30 -5.13 23.69
CA LYS A 268 15.25 -5.22 22.66
C LYS A 268 15.47 -6.40 21.74
N SER A 269 14.37 -7.03 21.32
CA SER A 269 14.35 -8.15 20.36
C SER A 269 15.26 -7.93 19.14
N LYS A 270 15.18 -6.76 18.52
CA LYS A 270 15.99 -6.35 17.34
C LYS A 270 17.51 -6.36 17.56
N ASP A 271 17.96 -6.23 18.81
CA ASP A 271 19.39 -6.18 19.13
C ASP A 271 20.01 -7.58 19.11
N TYR A 272 19.18 -8.63 19.12
CA TYR A 272 19.57 -10.04 19.07
C TYR A 272 19.32 -10.69 17.71
N TYR A 273 18.27 -10.26 17.00
CA TYR A 273 17.82 -10.87 15.76
C TYR A 273 18.45 -10.20 14.53
N LYS A 274 19.78 -10.29 14.37
CA LYS A 274 20.51 -9.54 13.33
C LYS A 274 21.57 -10.34 12.57
N GLN A 275 21.12 -11.37 11.84
CA GLN A 275 21.97 -12.35 11.12
C GLN A 275 22.87 -13.21 12.02
N ASN A 276 22.27 -13.81 13.07
CA ASN A 276 22.85 -14.96 13.78
C ASN A 276 21.67 -15.87 14.21
N LEU A 277 21.87 -16.72 15.21
CA LEU A 277 20.77 -17.42 15.88
C LEU A 277 20.50 -16.81 17.27
N THR A 278 19.25 -16.81 17.71
CA THR A 278 18.88 -16.46 19.10
C THR A 278 18.10 -17.60 19.74
N LEU A 279 18.69 -18.23 20.75
CA LEU A 279 18.07 -19.27 21.56
C LEU A 279 17.51 -18.64 22.85
N ILE A 280 16.20 -18.71 23.01
CA ILE A 280 15.48 -18.23 24.20
C ILE A 280 15.10 -19.45 25.06
N GLU A 281 15.57 -19.45 26.31
CA GLU A 281 15.09 -20.31 27.39
C GLU A 281 14.01 -19.56 28.18
N PHE A 282 12.84 -20.18 28.35
CA PHE A 282 11.83 -19.76 29.30
C PHE A 282 11.89 -20.65 30.53
N PHE A 283 12.19 -20.05 31.69
CA PHE A 283 12.41 -20.79 32.94
C PHE A 283 11.71 -20.13 34.14
N HIS A 284 11.84 -20.77 35.31
CA HIS A 284 11.45 -20.21 36.60
C HIS A 284 12.52 -20.59 37.63
N THR A 285 12.88 -19.72 38.56
CA THR A 285 13.97 -19.95 39.54
C THR A 285 13.76 -21.19 40.43
N ASP A 286 12.55 -21.35 40.98
CA ASP A 286 12.16 -22.53 41.78
C ASP A 286 11.96 -23.83 40.96
N CYS A 287 12.15 -23.83 39.63
CA CYS A 287 12.04 -25.03 38.80
C CYS A 287 13.31 -25.90 38.90
N VAL A 288 13.21 -27.06 39.55
CA VAL A 288 14.31 -28.03 39.71
C VAL A 288 14.89 -28.48 38.35
N HIS A 289 14.05 -28.64 37.33
CA HIS A 289 14.49 -28.99 35.98
C HIS A 289 15.32 -27.89 35.31
N CYS A 290 15.05 -26.63 35.66
CA CYS A 290 15.71 -25.43 35.17
C CYS A 290 17.04 -25.19 35.91
N GLN A 291 17.08 -25.37 37.24
CA GLN A 291 18.32 -25.38 38.02
C GLN A 291 19.32 -26.43 37.51
N ASN A 292 18.83 -27.63 37.18
CA ASN A 292 19.65 -28.71 36.62
C ASN A 292 20.11 -28.46 35.17
N GLN A 293 19.53 -27.48 34.47
CA GLN A 293 19.86 -27.12 33.08
C GLN A 293 21.14 -26.28 32.99
N ILE A 294 21.46 -25.52 34.05
CA ILE A 294 22.56 -24.55 34.09
C ILE A 294 23.94 -25.11 33.71
N PRO A 295 24.40 -26.29 34.16
CA PRO A 295 25.70 -26.82 33.76
C PRO A 295 25.80 -27.09 32.25
N VAL A 296 24.68 -27.53 31.65
CA VAL A 296 24.57 -27.79 30.20
C VAL A 296 24.59 -26.46 29.44
N LEU A 297 23.83 -25.45 29.88
CA LEU A 297 23.82 -24.12 29.28
C LEU A 297 25.18 -23.43 29.33
N LYS A 298 25.92 -23.57 30.43
CA LYS A 298 27.31 -23.06 30.51
C LYS A 298 28.23 -23.69 29.47
N GLN A 299 28.13 -25.00 29.28
CA GLN A 299 28.91 -25.70 28.27
C GLN A 299 28.51 -25.28 26.86
N PHE A 300 27.20 -25.15 26.60
CA PHE A 300 26.65 -24.70 25.31
C PHE A 300 27.11 -23.26 24.99
N HIS A 301 26.84 -22.30 25.89
CA HIS A 301 27.23 -20.91 25.73
C HIS A 301 28.75 -20.74 25.55
N SER A 302 29.58 -21.51 26.28
CA SER A 302 31.04 -21.47 26.10
C SER A 302 31.51 -21.92 24.72
N ASN A 303 30.70 -22.72 23.99
CA ASN A 303 31.07 -23.27 22.69
C ASN A 303 30.38 -22.54 21.52
N TYR A 304 29.19 -21.97 21.73
CA TYR A 304 28.34 -21.39 20.68
C TYR A 304 28.07 -19.89 20.81
N SER A 305 28.60 -19.18 21.83
CA SER A 305 28.33 -17.73 22.02
C SER A 305 28.79 -16.80 20.89
N SER A 306 29.56 -17.28 19.91
CA SER A 306 29.86 -16.55 18.66
C SER A 306 28.78 -16.70 17.58
N GLU A 307 27.95 -17.73 17.66
CA GLU A 307 26.98 -18.18 16.64
C GLU A 307 25.52 -18.13 17.14
N VAL A 308 25.33 -18.20 18.46
CA VAL A 308 24.02 -18.24 19.11
C VAL A 308 23.99 -17.26 20.29
N ASN A 309 23.13 -16.26 20.18
CA ASN A 309 22.72 -15.42 21.31
C ASN A 309 21.84 -16.26 22.25
N LEU A 310 22.27 -16.50 23.49
CA LEU A 310 21.47 -17.18 24.50
C LEU A 310 20.78 -16.15 25.41
N LEU A 311 19.48 -16.31 25.64
CA LEU A 311 18.69 -15.52 26.59
C LEU A 311 17.96 -16.45 27.55
N SER A 312 17.94 -16.15 28.84
CA SER A 312 17.07 -16.81 29.82
C SER A 312 16.01 -15.81 30.32
N ILE A 313 14.74 -16.13 30.16
CA ILE A 313 13.61 -15.25 30.50
C ILE A 313 12.80 -15.86 31.65
N GLY A 314 12.47 -15.04 32.64
CA GLY A 314 11.67 -15.41 33.81
C GLY A 314 11.06 -14.17 34.49
N GLY A 315 10.39 -14.35 35.64
CA GLY A 315 9.73 -13.24 36.37
C GLY A 315 8.20 -13.36 36.51
N TYR A 316 7.63 -14.34 35.84
CA TYR A 316 6.19 -14.59 35.76
C TYR A 316 5.68 -15.64 36.78
N SER A 317 4.36 -15.88 36.79
CA SER A 317 3.68 -16.70 37.81
C SER A 317 2.92 -17.88 37.19
N MET A 318 3.31 -19.12 37.51
CA MET A 318 2.43 -20.29 37.31
C MET A 318 1.77 -20.67 38.63
N GLY A 319 0.47 -20.36 38.74
CA GLY A 319 -0.29 -20.61 39.97
C GLY A 319 0.10 -19.65 41.09
N SER A 320 0.30 -20.17 42.31
CA SER A 320 0.52 -19.37 43.52
C SER A 320 1.98 -18.99 43.80
N ASN A 321 2.93 -19.39 42.97
CA ASN A 321 4.33 -19.01 43.09
C ASN A 321 4.67 -18.01 41.98
N LYS A 322 4.92 -16.76 42.35
CA LYS A 322 5.41 -15.71 41.44
C LYS A 322 6.93 -15.63 41.55
N ASP A 323 7.61 -15.76 40.42
CA ASP A 323 9.02 -15.41 40.32
C ASP A 323 9.19 -13.88 40.42
N ASN A 324 10.37 -13.39 40.80
CA ASN A 324 10.58 -11.94 40.90
C ASN A 324 12.04 -11.56 40.61
N LEU A 325 12.27 -10.27 40.35
CA LEU A 325 13.57 -9.73 39.99
C LEU A 325 14.68 -10.11 40.99
N THR A 326 14.38 -10.09 42.30
CA THR A 326 15.36 -10.49 43.33
C THR A 326 15.69 -11.98 43.27
N LYS A 327 14.69 -12.85 43.06
CA LYS A 327 14.94 -14.29 42.83
C LYS A 327 15.80 -14.52 41.59
N LEU A 328 15.56 -13.81 40.48
CA LEU A 328 16.38 -13.92 39.27
C LEU A 328 17.82 -13.42 39.51
N GLN A 329 18.00 -12.31 40.22
CA GLN A 329 19.31 -11.78 40.63
C GLN A 329 20.08 -12.78 41.49
N ASP A 330 19.43 -13.36 42.51
CA ASP A 330 20.02 -14.36 43.40
C ASP A 330 20.39 -15.63 42.62
N PHE A 331 19.51 -16.11 41.74
CA PHE A 331 19.73 -17.29 40.89
C PHE A 331 20.93 -17.12 39.94
N ALA A 332 21.00 -16.00 39.21
CA ALA A 332 22.11 -15.71 38.32
C ALA A 332 23.44 -15.54 39.09
N SER A 333 23.39 -14.98 40.30
CA SER A 333 24.55 -14.81 41.19
C SER A 333 25.04 -16.14 41.76
N GLU A 334 24.14 -17.00 42.25
CA GLU A 334 24.46 -18.35 42.74
C GLU A 334 25.06 -19.20 41.63
N HIS A 335 24.46 -19.14 40.45
CA HIS A 335 24.90 -19.93 39.31
C HIS A 335 26.10 -19.35 38.57
N ASN A 336 26.44 -18.06 38.71
CA ASN A 336 27.58 -17.38 38.07
C ASN A 336 27.62 -17.61 36.55
N THR A 337 26.60 -17.10 35.87
CA THR A 337 26.35 -17.18 34.42
C THR A 337 26.67 -15.87 33.71
N THR A 338 26.88 -15.90 32.39
CA THR A 338 27.39 -14.75 31.62
C THR A 338 26.48 -14.28 30.48
N TRP A 339 25.39 -14.98 30.21
CA TRP A 339 24.37 -14.58 29.24
C TRP A 339 23.26 -13.76 29.94
N PRO A 340 22.48 -12.93 29.22
CA PRO A 340 21.44 -12.10 29.82
C PRO A 340 20.31 -12.92 30.44
N TYR A 341 19.89 -12.47 31.63
CA TYR A 341 18.66 -12.89 32.29
C TYR A 341 17.66 -11.73 32.20
N LEU A 342 16.56 -11.94 31.50
CA LEU A 342 15.53 -10.91 31.26
C LEU A 342 14.31 -11.15 32.15
N TYR A 343 13.74 -10.05 32.64
CA TYR A 343 12.58 -10.06 33.55
C TYR A 343 11.29 -9.70 32.81
N ASP A 344 10.40 -10.68 32.64
CA ASP A 344 9.01 -10.56 32.17
C ASP A 344 8.07 -10.93 33.32
N ASP A 345 7.36 -9.94 33.87
CA ASP A 345 6.41 -10.14 34.95
C ASP A 345 4.93 -10.02 34.55
N GLU A 346 4.69 -9.77 33.26
CA GLU A 346 3.38 -9.79 32.61
C GLU A 346 3.04 -11.20 32.06
N TYR A 347 4.02 -12.11 31.98
CA TYR A 347 3.87 -13.47 31.43
C TYR A 347 3.48 -13.46 29.94
N SER A 348 3.73 -12.36 29.25
CA SER A 348 3.26 -12.10 27.89
C SER A 348 4.15 -12.75 26.84
N LEU A 349 5.47 -12.79 27.07
CA LEU A 349 6.41 -13.21 26.03
C LEU A 349 6.39 -14.72 25.81
N ILE A 350 6.40 -15.51 26.88
CA ILE A 350 6.29 -16.98 26.80
C ILE A 350 4.95 -17.42 26.18
N GLN A 351 3.85 -16.74 26.50
CA GLN A 351 2.55 -16.98 25.86
C GLN A 351 2.58 -16.69 24.37
N SER A 352 3.25 -15.60 23.94
CA SER A 352 3.39 -15.28 22.51
C SER A 352 4.11 -16.41 21.74
N PHE A 353 5.10 -17.08 22.34
CA PHE A 353 5.76 -18.23 21.71
C PHE A 353 4.99 -19.56 21.87
N GLY A 354 3.75 -19.55 22.38
CA GLY A 354 2.91 -20.75 22.52
C GLY A 354 3.31 -21.70 23.66
N HIS A 355 4.27 -21.33 24.50
CA HIS A 355 4.82 -22.18 25.55
C HIS A 355 3.95 -22.18 26.82
N ASN A 356 3.83 -23.33 27.45
CA ASN A 356 2.98 -23.54 28.64
C ASN A 356 3.66 -24.36 29.76
N SER A 357 4.98 -24.55 29.70
CA SER A 357 5.75 -25.37 30.65
C SER A 357 7.20 -24.89 30.77
N TYR A 358 7.90 -25.34 31.82
CA TYR A 358 9.30 -24.97 32.09
C TYR A 358 10.22 -26.20 32.25
N PRO A 359 11.48 -26.12 31.81
CA PRO A 359 11.99 -25.11 30.88
C PRO A 359 11.37 -25.31 29.49
N SER A 360 11.25 -24.25 28.70
CA SER A 360 10.86 -24.30 27.29
C SER A 360 11.78 -23.45 26.43
N TRP A 361 11.82 -23.74 25.12
CA TRP A 361 12.88 -23.31 24.23
C TRP A 361 12.30 -22.80 22.91
N THR A 362 12.78 -21.66 22.45
CA THR A 362 12.52 -21.12 21.11
C THR A 362 13.84 -20.75 20.45
N LEU A 363 14.10 -21.27 19.26
CA LEU A 363 15.19 -20.82 18.40
C LEU A 363 14.64 -19.86 17.34
N LEU A 364 15.26 -18.70 17.24
CA LEU A 364 14.97 -17.67 16.25
C LEU A 364 16.15 -17.50 15.29
N ALA A 365 15.84 -17.34 14.00
CA ALA A 365 16.80 -17.05 12.94
C ALA A 365 16.28 -15.90 12.04
N GLY A 366 17.18 -15.04 11.56
CA GLY A 366 16.85 -13.95 10.63
C GLY A 366 17.42 -12.59 11.03
N ASP A 367 17.00 -11.54 10.30
CA ASP A 367 17.34 -10.14 10.58
C ASP A 367 16.08 -9.27 10.64
N MET A 368 15.76 -8.75 11.83
CA MET A 368 14.59 -7.92 12.11
C MET A 368 14.56 -6.57 11.37
N ASP A 369 15.68 -6.14 10.74
CA ASP A 369 15.74 -4.98 9.86
C ASP A 369 15.44 -5.34 8.38
N GLU A 370 15.50 -6.62 7.99
CA GLU A 370 15.23 -7.11 6.61
C GLU A 370 13.89 -7.89 6.51
N GLY A 371 13.34 -8.34 7.64
CA GLY A 371 12.03 -8.99 7.77
C GLY A 371 11.83 -9.54 9.19
N ASN A 372 10.60 -9.90 9.61
CA ASN A 372 10.44 -10.43 10.97
C ASN A 372 11.28 -11.72 11.15
N ALA A 373 12.06 -11.79 12.24
CA ALA A 373 12.83 -12.99 12.58
C ALA A 373 11.89 -14.20 12.73
N GLN A 374 12.37 -15.42 12.50
CA GLN A 374 11.50 -16.59 12.37
C GLN A 374 11.80 -17.65 13.41
N VAL A 375 10.75 -18.26 13.96
CA VAL A 375 10.84 -19.40 14.87
C VAL A 375 11.15 -20.64 14.04
N VAL A 376 12.39 -21.11 14.15
CA VAL A 376 12.93 -22.21 13.32
C VAL A 376 13.04 -23.54 14.06
N ALA A 377 12.96 -23.52 15.40
CA ALA A 377 12.81 -24.70 16.24
C ALA A 377 12.20 -24.34 17.60
N GLN A 378 11.48 -25.30 18.20
CA GLN A 378 10.97 -25.19 19.57
C GLN A 378 11.15 -26.52 20.31
N ALA A 379 11.29 -26.46 21.64
CA ALA A 379 11.32 -27.64 22.51
C ALA A 379 10.75 -27.35 23.90
N SER A 380 10.42 -28.42 24.63
CA SER A 380 9.90 -28.35 26.01
C SER A 380 10.61 -29.37 26.90
N GLY A 381 10.76 -29.03 28.19
CA GLY A 381 11.51 -29.82 29.16
C GLY A 381 13.02 -29.61 29.08
N SER A 382 13.76 -30.18 30.04
CA SER A 382 15.23 -30.13 30.10
C SER A 382 15.85 -30.74 28.85
N GLN A 383 16.88 -30.09 28.31
CA GLN A 383 17.63 -30.54 27.13
C GLN A 383 19.03 -31.00 27.52
N THR A 384 19.51 -32.09 26.94
CA THR A 384 20.93 -32.46 27.00
C THR A 384 21.77 -31.52 26.14
N TYR A 385 23.10 -31.53 26.32
CA TYR A 385 24.01 -30.75 25.49
C TYR A 385 23.84 -31.06 24.00
N ASP A 386 23.77 -32.35 23.66
CA ASP A 386 23.62 -32.80 22.28
C ASP A 386 22.27 -32.36 21.67
N GLN A 387 21.19 -32.34 22.47
CA GLN A 387 19.89 -31.82 22.01
C GLN A 387 19.89 -30.30 21.77
N LEU A 388 20.59 -29.50 22.59
CA LEU A 388 20.76 -28.08 22.32
C LEU A 388 21.59 -27.83 21.06
N VAL A 389 22.62 -28.65 20.83
CA VAL A 389 23.42 -28.61 19.59
C VAL A 389 22.59 -29.00 18.38
N GLU A 390 21.80 -30.08 18.47
CA GLU A 390 20.89 -30.52 17.42
C GLU A 390 19.88 -29.41 17.09
N LEU A 391 19.29 -28.79 18.12
CA LEU A 391 18.32 -27.70 17.96
C LEU A 391 18.88 -26.49 17.20
N VAL A 392 20.17 -26.15 17.35
CA VAL A 392 20.81 -25.03 16.63
C VAL A 392 21.61 -25.41 15.38
N THR A 393 21.76 -26.70 15.06
CA THR A 393 22.46 -27.17 13.85
C THR A 393 21.56 -27.91 12.86
N ASN A 394 20.34 -28.30 13.29
CA ASN A 394 19.35 -29.04 12.52
C ASN A 394 17.95 -28.44 12.74
N PHE A 395 17.80 -27.16 12.41
CA PHE A 395 16.55 -26.41 12.45
C PHE A 395 15.93 -26.28 11.06
N THR A 396 14.63 -25.93 10.98
CA THR A 396 13.95 -25.63 9.72
C THR A 396 14.47 -24.31 9.17
N GLU A 397 15.00 -24.25 7.95
CA GLU A 397 15.45 -22.97 7.36
C GLU A 397 14.32 -21.92 7.41
N PRO A 398 14.64 -20.62 7.64
CA PRO A 398 13.63 -19.56 7.61
C PRO A 398 12.84 -19.60 6.32
N MET A 399 11.51 -19.53 6.43
CA MET A 399 10.61 -19.48 5.30
C MET A 399 10.90 -18.23 4.47
N ASN A 400 10.91 -18.37 3.14
CA ASN A 400 11.00 -17.23 2.26
C ASN A 400 9.64 -16.53 2.17
N ILE A 401 9.39 -15.58 3.09
CA ILE A 401 8.14 -14.81 3.15
C ILE A 401 8.00 -14.00 1.84
N SER A 402 6.86 -14.13 1.16
CA SER A 402 6.58 -13.31 -0.02
C SER A 402 6.41 -11.83 0.37
N ALA A 403 6.82 -10.91 -0.50
CA ALA A 403 6.74 -9.48 -0.23
C ALA A 403 5.35 -8.98 0.22
N PRO A 404 4.20 -9.47 -0.31
CA PRO A 404 2.88 -9.08 0.19
C PRO A 404 2.60 -9.58 1.61
N MET A 405 3.02 -10.80 1.97
CA MET A 405 2.86 -11.32 3.34
C MET A 405 3.64 -10.48 4.36
N THR A 406 4.85 -10.01 4.02
CA THR A 406 5.59 -9.06 4.85
C THR A 406 4.81 -7.78 5.12
N GLN A 407 4.13 -7.21 4.09
CA GLN A 407 3.33 -6.00 4.24
C GLN A 407 2.10 -6.20 5.14
N ILE A 408 1.47 -7.37 5.11
CA ILE A 408 0.33 -7.70 5.98
C ILE A 408 0.77 -7.81 7.43
N LEU A 409 1.88 -8.51 7.68
CA LEU A 409 2.47 -8.68 9.01
C LEU A 409 2.90 -7.34 9.63
N ASP A 410 3.41 -6.41 8.84
CA ASP A 410 3.74 -5.07 9.31
C ASP A 410 2.48 -4.22 9.63
N ASN A 411 1.45 -4.26 8.78
CA ASN A 411 0.21 -3.50 9.01
C ASN A 411 -0.64 -4.06 10.17
N LEU A 412 -0.58 -5.38 10.45
CA LEU A 412 -1.23 -6.00 11.62
C LEU A 412 -0.83 -5.28 12.93
N THR A 413 0.46 -4.94 13.08
CA THR A 413 0.99 -4.24 14.26
C THR A 413 0.41 -2.81 14.43
N HIS A 414 -0.03 -2.18 13.35
CA HIS A 414 -0.66 -0.86 13.37
C HIS A 414 -2.17 -0.93 13.61
N TRP A 415 -2.83 -1.99 13.13
CA TRP A 415 -4.24 -2.27 13.42
C TRP A 415 -4.49 -2.65 14.88
N GLU A 416 -3.65 -3.51 15.48
CA GLU A 416 -3.71 -3.86 16.92
C GLU A 416 -3.67 -2.63 17.84
N LYS A 417 -3.02 -1.54 17.40
CA LYS A 417 -2.89 -0.28 18.14
C LYS A 417 -4.03 0.71 17.89
N GLY A 418 -5.00 0.33 17.07
CA GLY A 418 -6.10 1.20 16.64
C GLY A 418 -5.65 2.37 15.76
N HIS A 419 -4.47 2.29 15.12
CA HIS A 419 -3.99 3.31 14.19
C HIS A 419 -4.53 3.14 12.77
N ILE A 420 -5.03 1.94 12.46
CA ILE A 420 -5.71 1.54 11.23
C ILE A 420 -7.11 1.08 11.66
N SER A 421 -8.16 1.33 10.87
CA SER A 421 -9.50 0.82 11.17
C SER A 421 -9.67 -0.64 10.71
N ASN A 422 -10.74 -1.31 11.11
CA ASN A 422 -11.01 -2.69 10.68
C ASN A 422 -11.17 -2.77 9.16
N GLU A 423 -11.80 -1.76 8.56
CA GLU A 423 -12.04 -1.63 7.14
C GLU A 423 -10.73 -1.45 6.38
N THR A 424 -9.85 -0.54 6.81
CA THR A 424 -8.53 -0.33 6.18
C THR A 424 -7.58 -1.51 6.41
N MET A 425 -7.72 -2.28 7.50
CA MET A 425 -6.95 -3.51 7.65
C MET A 425 -7.46 -4.62 6.73
N ILE A 426 -8.79 -4.75 6.56
CA ILE A 426 -9.38 -5.62 5.54
C ILE A 426 -8.91 -5.18 4.14
N GLU A 427 -8.83 -3.88 3.87
CA GLU A 427 -8.29 -3.31 2.62
C GLU A 427 -6.81 -3.64 2.42
N TYR A 428 -5.96 -3.59 3.44
CA TYR A 428 -4.57 -4.06 3.32
C TYR A 428 -4.48 -5.58 3.13
N ILE A 429 -5.24 -6.37 3.88
CA ILE A 429 -5.30 -7.82 3.70
C ILE A 429 -5.82 -8.17 2.31
N SER A 430 -6.83 -7.47 1.79
CA SER A 430 -7.38 -7.69 0.46
C SER A 430 -6.53 -7.08 -0.66
N THR A 431 -5.68 -6.09 -0.40
CA THR A 431 -4.74 -5.52 -1.39
C THR A 431 -3.47 -6.37 -1.49
N PHE A 432 -3.02 -6.97 -0.38
CA PHE A 432 -1.82 -7.80 -0.33
C PHE A 432 -2.09 -9.32 -0.48
N LEU A 433 -3.30 -9.82 -0.14
CA LEU A 433 -3.79 -11.18 -0.44
C LEU A 433 -4.82 -11.23 -1.58
N ASN A 434 -5.24 -10.07 -2.11
CA ASN A 434 -6.00 -9.95 -3.36
C ASN A 434 -7.47 -10.42 -3.34
N TYR A 435 -8.25 -10.17 -2.27
CA TYR A 435 -9.57 -10.81 -2.06
C TYR A 435 -10.73 -9.99 -1.41
N GLY A 436 -11.87 -9.90 -2.13
CA GLY A 436 -13.25 -9.58 -1.66
C GLY A 436 -13.80 -8.16 -1.91
N SER A 437 -15.12 -7.87 -1.97
CA SER A 437 -16.35 -8.63 -2.34
C SER A 437 -17.64 -7.74 -2.28
N LEU A 438 -18.49 -7.73 -3.33
CA LEU A 438 -19.98 -7.52 -3.48
C LEU A 438 -20.85 -6.78 -2.41
N GLU A 439 -21.99 -6.11 -2.67
CA GLU A 439 -23.12 -6.19 -3.67
C GLU A 439 -23.73 -4.77 -3.94
N ALA A 440 -24.59 -4.45 -4.93
CA ALA A 440 -24.94 -5.01 -6.26
C ALA A 440 -25.98 -4.10 -7.03
N VAL A 441 -26.27 -4.41 -8.31
CA VAL A 441 -27.29 -3.86 -9.29
C VAL A 441 -26.85 -2.59 -10.05
N ASP A 442 -26.95 -2.42 -11.38
CA ASP A 442 -27.66 -3.10 -12.53
C ASP A 442 -26.76 -3.11 -13.82
N ASP A 443 -27.23 -3.68 -14.96
CA ASP A 443 -26.43 -3.89 -16.20
C ASP A 443 -25.85 -2.65 -16.93
N ALA A 444 -24.53 -2.62 -17.16
CA ALA A 444 -23.85 -1.70 -18.08
C ALA A 444 -22.71 -2.38 -18.88
N GLU A 445 -22.55 -2.01 -20.15
CA GLU A 445 -21.57 -2.65 -21.04
C GLU A 445 -20.11 -2.39 -20.59
N VAL A 446 -19.35 -3.46 -20.35
CA VAL A 446 -17.93 -3.46 -19.95
C VAL A 446 -17.03 -2.97 -21.09
N TYR A 447 -16.19 -1.95 -20.84
CA TYR A 447 -15.09 -1.56 -21.73
C TYR A 447 -14.06 -0.65 -21.01
N GLY A 448 -12.78 -0.84 -21.33
CA GLY A 448 -11.70 0.05 -20.90
C GLY A 448 -11.66 1.35 -21.71
N VAL A 449 -11.26 2.44 -21.06
CA VAL A 449 -11.06 3.76 -21.68
C VAL A 449 -9.68 4.27 -21.32
N SER A 450 -8.92 4.69 -22.34
CA SER A 450 -7.70 5.48 -22.15
C SER A 450 -7.71 6.70 -23.07
N HIS A 451 -6.97 7.75 -22.71
CA HIS A 451 -6.93 8.97 -23.53
C HIS A 451 -5.57 9.68 -23.49
N SER A 452 -5.32 10.53 -24.48
CA SER A 452 -4.18 11.44 -24.47
C SER A 452 -4.32 12.48 -23.36
N ALA A 453 -3.31 12.60 -22.51
CA ALA A 453 -3.24 13.59 -21.44
C ALA A 453 -3.01 15.01 -21.99
N ARG A 454 -4.07 15.82 -21.99
CA ARG A 454 -4.07 17.20 -22.49
C ARG A 454 -4.86 18.10 -21.53
N LEU A 455 -4.33 19.29 -21.26
CA LEU A 455 -5.00 20.38 -20.55
C LEU A 455 -4.80 21.66 -21.35
N TYR A 456 -5.86 22.45 -21.53
CA TYR A 456 -5.81 23.71 -22.27
C TYR A 456 -6.09 24.90 -21.37
N ILE A 457 -5.39 26.00 -21.63
CA ILE A 457 -5.78 27.34 -21.18
C ILE A 457 -6.21 28.13 -22.42
N ILE A 458 -7.47 28.54 -22.44
CA ILE A 458 -8.10 29.34 -23.50
C ILE A 458 -8.25 30.78 -22.97
N ASP A 459 -7.88 31.78 -23.78
CA ASP A 459 -7.96 33.19 -23.39
C ASP A 459 -9.37 33.80 -23.48
N GLN A 460 -9.47 35.06 -23.02
CA GLN A 460 -10.71 35.84 -22.96
C GLN A 460 -11.36 36.04 -24.34
N GLU A 461 -10.55 36.03 -25.41
CA GLU A 461 -10.97 36.07 -26.81
C GLU A 461 -11.36 34.68 -27.38
N GLY A 462 -11.24 33.60 -26.61
CA GLY A 462 -11.62 32.25 -26.99
C GLY A 462 -10.58 31.49 -27.81
N ASN A 463 -9.30 31.86 -27.71
CA ASN A 463 -8.19 31.18 -28.40
C ASN A 463 -7.44 30.25 -27.44
N PHE A 464 -7.02 29.07 -27.91
CA PHE A 464 -5.99 28.28 -27.24
C PHE A 464 -4.72 29.12 -27.10
N ARG A 465 -4.20 29.21 -25.87
CA ARG A 465 -2.96 29.92 -25.56
C ARG A 465 -1.91 29.07 -24.90
N VAL A 466 -2.31 28.13 -24.04
CA VAL A 466 -1.37 27.19 -23.43
C VAL A 466 -1.90 25.77 -23.55
N LEU A 467 -1.03 24.86 -23.99
CA LEU A 467 -1.23 23.42 -23.95
C LEU A 467 -0.27 22.79 -22.95
N TRP A 468 -0.83 22.07 -21.98
CA TRP A 468 -0.10 21.18 -21.11
C TRP A 468 -0.30 19.73 -21.56
N ARG A 469 0.80 18.99 -21.75
CA ARG A 469 0.82 17.57 -22.13
C ARG A 469 1.24 16.72 -20.95
N GLY A 470 0.67 15.53 -20.82
CA GLY A 470 0.96 14.66 -19.68
C GLY A 470 0.40 15.20 -18.37
N TYR A 471 0.99 14.75 -17.26
CA TYR A 471 0.53 15.05 -15.91
C TYR A 471 1.65 15.59 -14.99
N GLU A 472 2.80 16.00 -15.55
CA GLU A 472 3.94 16.54 -14.78
C GLU A 472 3.77 18.02 -14.37
N TRP A 473 2.57 18.57 -14.53
CA TRP A 473 2.20 19.92 -14.10
C TRP A 473 1.61 19.92 -12.69
N THR A 474 1.62 21.09 -12.06
CA THR A 474 1.02 21.30 -10.73
C THR A 474 0.08 22.49 -10.75
N TYR A 475 -0.76 22.64 -9.72
CA TYR A 475 -1.57 23.85 -9.54
C TYR A 475 -0.73 25.14 -9.58
N ALA A 476 0.51 25.12 -9.05
CA ALA A 476 1.41 26.28 -9.11
C ALA A 476 1.90 26.58 -10.53
N SER A 477 2.10 25.54 -11.35
CA SER A 477 2.47 25.68 -12.77
C SER A 477 1.35 26.35 -13.58
N LEU A 478 0.11 25.88 -13.39
CA LEU A 478 -1.05 26.46 -14.06
C LEU A 478 -1.36 27.88 -13.57
N TYR A 479 -1.17 28.14 -12.27
CA TYR A 479 -1.35 29.49 -11.70
C TYR A 479 -0.40 30.51 -12.34
N HIS A 480 0.87 30.16 -12.55
CA HIS A 480 1.83 31.02 -13.26
C HIS A 480 1.33 31.39 -14.65
N ASP A 481 0.92 30.41 -15.46
CA ASP A 481 0.44 30.66 -16.82
C ASP A 481 -0.85 31.49 -16.87
N ILE A 482 -1.78 31.24 -15.94
CA ILE A 482 -3.05 32.00 -15.86
C ILE A 482 -2.78 33.45 -15.45
N VAL A 483 -1.84 33.71 -14.54
CA VAL A 483 -1.47 35.06 -14.11
C VAL A 483 -0.81 35.88 -15.24
N LEU A 484 -0.24 35.24 -16.26
CA LEU A 484 0.25 35.93 -17.47
C LEU A 484 -0.88 36.35 -18.43
N LEU A 485 -2.09 35.83 -18.26
CA LEU A 485 -3.28 36.13 -19.07
C LEU A 485 -4.29 37.05 -18.35
N LEU A 486 -4.09 37.35 -17.06
CA LEU A 486 -4.90 38.25 -16.22
C LEU A 486 -4.40 39.70 -16.24
#